data_AF-A0AAI8ST71-F1
#
_entry.id   AF-A0AAI8ST71-F1
#
_cell.length_a   1.000
_cell.length_b   1.000
_cell.length_c   1.000
_cell.angle_alpha   90.00
_cell.angle_beta   90.00
_cell.angle_gamma   90.00
#
_symmetry.space_group_name_H-M   'P 1'
#
loop_
_entity.id
_entity.type
_entity.pdbx_description
1 polymer ?
#
loop_
_entity_poly.entity_id
_entity_poly.type
_entity_poly.pdbx_seq_one_letter_code
_entity_poly.pdbx_strand_id
1 'polypeptide(L)'
;MTTSYPNVVNVWALALQGPNARPNEFLMYQLADNSEKGAKRAENDLKAAKPGEFVDVEIRFANMIDTTTLHVQPHLWATWCVHERTIPATELYSGSPS
;
A
#
# COMPACT_ATOMS: atom_id res chain seq x y z
N MET A 1 32.89 -2.60 14.19
CA MET A 1 31.85 -2.71 13.15
C MET A 1 30.62 -2.01 13.69
N THR A 2 30.32 -0.80 13.21
CA THR A 2 29.10 -0.08 13.58
C THR A 2 27.95 -0.70 12.80
N THR A 3 27.16 -1.52 13.48
CA THR A 3 25.91 -2.05 12.96
C THR A 3 24.92 -0.89 12.81
N SER A 4 24.81 -0.34 11.61
CA SER A 4 23.84 0.72 11.27
C SER A 4 22.66 0.07 10.56
N TYR A 5 21.51 -0.02 11.22
CA TYR A 5 20.23 -0.28 10.56
C TYR A 5 19.06 0.35 11.38
N PRO A 6 18.06 1.03 10.76
CA PRO A 6 17.93 1.40 9.34
C PRO A 6 17.61 2.89 9.10
N ASN A 7 18.04 3.40 7.93
CA ASN A 7 17.39 4.54 7.28
C ASN A 7 15.89 4.21 7.16
N VAL A 8 15.04 4.91 7.91
CA VAL A 8 13.58 4.80 7.80
C VAL A 8 13.08 5.75 6.73
N VAL A 9 12.00 5.40 6.06
CA VAL A 9 11.33 6.28 5.10
C VAL A 9 9.83 6.28 5.34
N ASN A 10 9.20 7.42 5.07
CA ASN A 10 7.76 7.53 5.09
C ASN A 10 7.19 7.09 3.74
N VAL A 11 6.19 6.24 3.81
CA VAL A 11 5.47 5.76 2.63
C VAL A 11 3.96 5.84 2.82
N TRP A 12 3.25 6.16 1.74
CA TRP A 12 1.82 6.01 1.66
C TRP A 12 1.49 4.60 1.19
N ALA A 13 0.56 3.95 1.90
CA ALA A 13 0.13 2.60 1.60
C ALA A 13 -1.40 2.51 1.55
N LEU A 14 -1.88 1.65 0.66
CA LEU A 14 -3.23 1.12 0.67
C LEU A 14 -3.28 -0.12 1.57
N ALA A 15 -4.12 -0.06 2.60
CA ALA A 15 -4.44 -1.17 3.48
C ALA A 15 -5.80 -1.76 3.10
N LEU A 16 -5.88 -3.08 2.94
CA LEU A 16 -7.11 -3.81 2.59
C LEU A 16 -7.36 -4.93 3.60
N GLN A 17 -8.52 -4.93 4.26
CA GLN A 17 -8.92 -6.00 5.20
C GLN A 17 -10.09 -6.80 4.65
N GLY A 18 -9.88 -8.10 4.46
CA GLY A 18 -10.89 -8.99 3.91
C GLY A 18 -12.09 -9.19 4.84
N PRO A 19 -13.27 -9.58 4.32
CA PRO A 19 -14.49 -9.79 5.11
C PRO A 19 -14.36 -10.83 6.23
N ASN A 20 -13.43 -11.77 6.09
CA ASN A 20 -13.20 -12.85 7.06
C ASN A 20 -11.84 -12.71 7.78
N ALA A 21 -11.13 -11.60 7.59
CA ALA A 21 -9.83 -11.38 8.21
C ALA A 21 -9.98 -11.04 9.70
N ARG A 22 -8.98 -11.38 10.52
CA ARG A 22 -8.98 -10.99 11.93
C ARG A 22 -8.78 -9.46 12.05
N PRO A 23 -9.20 -8.84 13.18
CA PRO A 23 -8.80 -7.47 13.47
C PRO A 23 -7.28 -7.29 13.33
N ASN A 24 -6.87 -6.21 12.66
CA ASN A 24 -5.47 -5.88 12.35
C ASN A 24 -4.77 -6.74 11.28
N GLU A 25 -5.47 -7.67 10.63
CA GLU A 25 -4.95 -8.43 9.50
C GLU A 25 -5.25 -7.68 8.19
N PHE A 26 -4.28 -6.88 7.74
CA PHE A 26 -4.37 -6.08 6.52
C PHE A 26 -3.38 -6.55 5.46
N LEU A 27 -3.82 -6.61 4.21
CA LEU A 27 -2.94 -6.62 3.06
C LEU A 27 -2.47 -5.19 2.80
N MET A 28 -1.16 -5.01 2.69
CA MET A 28 -0.52 -3.70 2.62
C MET A 28 0.22 -3.54 1.31
N TYR A 29 -0.13 -2.50 0.55
CA TYR A 29 0.49 -2.18 -0.72
C TYR A 29 0.96 -0.73 -0.72
N GLN A 30 2.25 -0.49 -0.98
CA GLN A 30 2.77 0.87 -1.09
C GLN A 30 2.23 1.53 -2.36
N LEU A 31 1.86 2.80 -2.30
CA LEU A 31 1.49 3.57 -3.48
C LEU A 31 2.73 3.89 -4.35
N ALA A 32 2.56 3.81 -5.67
CA ALA A 32 3.61 4.18 -6.62
C ALA A 32 3.96 5.67 -6.54
N ASP A 33 2.95 6.54 -6.54
CA ASP A 33 3.10 7.96 -6.21
C ASP A 33 3.10 8.12 -4.69
N ASN A 34 4.31 8.14 -4.12
CA ASN A 34 4.54 8.25 -2.69
C ASN A 34 4.38 9.69 -2.13
N SER A 35 3.62 10.55 -2.80
CA SER A 35 3.29 11.89 -2.32
C SER A 35 1.93 11.93 -1.61
N GLU A 36 1.72 12.91 -0.73
CA GLU A 36 0.41 13.15 -0.10
C GLU A 36 -0.68 13.43 -1.17
N LYS A 37 -0.31 14.06 -2.28
CA LYS A 37 -1.23 14.31 -3.40
C LYS A 37 -1.65 13.01 -4.08
N GLY A 38 -0.69 12.11 -4.33
CA GLY A 38 -0.94 10.77 -4.87
C GLY A 38 -1.86 9.96 -3.95
N ALA A 39 -1.59 9.99 -2.64
CA ALA A 39 -2.41 9.34 -1.63
C ALA A 39 -3.85 9.87 -1.62
N LYS A 40 -4.05 11.20 -1.58
CA LYS A 40 -5.39 11.81 -1.64
C LYS A 40 -6.12 11.46 -2.93
N ARG A 41 -5.42 11.40 -4.06
CA ARG A 41 -6.02 10.99 -5.33
C ARG A 41 -6.53 9.54 -5.25
N ALA A 42 -5.67 8.61 -4.85
CA ALA A 42 -6.04 7.20 -4.71
C ALA A 42 -7.22 7.02 -3.74
N GLU A 43 -7.20 7.72 -2.60
CA GLU A 43 -8.29 7.68 -1.63
C GLU A 43 -9.60 8.22 -2.20
N ASN A 44 -9.57 9.34 -2.93
CA ASN A 44 -10.75 9.91 -3.55
C ASN A 44 -11.33 9.01 -4.65
N ASP A 45 -10.48 8.41 -5.48
CA ASP A 45 -10.89 7.49 -6.53
C ASP A 45 -11.56 6.24 -5.93
N LEU A 46 -10.99 5.68 -4.84
CA LEU A 46 -11.58 4.56 -4.10
C LEU A 46 -12.91 4.92 -3.42
N LYS A 47 -13.06 6.14 -2.89
CA LYS A 47 -14.33 6.63 -2.31
C LYS A 47 -15.42 6.85 -3.37
N ALA A 48 -15.02 7.27 -4.57
CA ALA A 48 -15.95 7.61 -5.65
C ALA A 48 -16.47 6.39 -6.41
N ALA A 49 -15.80 5.25 -6.29
CA ALA A 49 -16.21 4.00 -6.91
C ALA A 49 -17.63 3.62 -6.51
N LYS A 50 -18.38 3.01 -7.44
CA LYS A 50 -19.68 2.41 -7.18
C LYS A 50 -19.54 0.90 -6.94
N PRO A 51 -20.53 0.24 -6.31
CA PRO A 51 -20.54 -1.21 -6.20
C PRO A 51 -20.38 -1.89 -7.56
N GLY A 52 -19.41 -2.81 -7.66
CA GLY A 52 -19.07 -3.51 -8.89
C GLY A 52 -17.98 -2.84 -9.75
N GLU A 53 -17.65 -1.57 -9.52
CA GLU A 53 -16.55 -0.90 -10.23
C GLU A 53 -15.19 -1.30 -9.66
N PHE A 54 -14.20 -1.41 -10.55
CA PHE A 54 -12.80 -1.54 -10.20
C PHE A 54 -12.12 -0.17 -10.25
N VAL A 55 -11.24 0.07 -9.28
CA VAL A 55 -10.33 1.21 -9.24
C VAL A 55 -8.91 0.71 -9.43
N ASP A 56 -8.21 1.31 -10.37
CA ASP A 56 -6.82 0.99 -10.67
C ASP A 56 -5.92 1.83 -9.77
N VAL A 57 -5.25 1.16 -8.83
CA VAL A 57 -4.32 1.80 -7.90
C VAL A 57 -2.91 1.40 -8.29
N GLU A 58 -2.11 2.37 -8.72
CA GLU A 58 -0.69 2.14 -8.98
C GLU A 58 0.05 1.94 -7.65
N ILE A 59 0.64 0.77 -7.49
CA ILE A 59 1.37 0.34 -6.31
C ILE A 59 2.82 -0.02 -6.65
N ARG A 60 3.64 -0.12 -5.61
CA ARG A 60 4.98 -0.69 -5.68
C ARG A 60 5.05 -1.89 -4.75
N PHE A 61 5.46 -3.04 -5.28
CA PHE A 61 5.81 -4.18 -4.43
C PHE A 61 7.18 -3.95 -3.79
N ALA A 62 7.32 -4.40 -2.55
CA ALA A 62 8.62 -4.47 -1.91
C ALA A 62 9.60 -5.20 -2.84
N ASN A 63 10.77 -4.60 -3.07
CA ASN A 63 11.87 -5.18 -3.86
C ASN A 63 11.64 -5.20 -5.37
N MET A 64 10.59 -4.56 -5.87
CA MET A 64 10.41 -4.29 -7.29
C MET A 64 10.76 -2.84 -7.60
N ILE A 65 11.58 -2.65 -8.65
CA ILE A 65 11.89 -1.32 -9.18
C ILE A 65 10.66 -0.73 -9.89
N ASP A 66 9.93 -1.60 -10.59
CA ASP A 66 8.78 -1.23 -11.41
C ASP A 66 7.50 -1.14 -10.59
N THR A 67 6.66 -0.19 -10.98
CA THR A 67 5.30 -0.04 -10.45
C THR A 67 4.38 -1.06 -11.12
N THR A 68 3.28 -1.38 -10.45
CA THR A 68 2.24 -2.26 -10.99
C THR A 68 0.86 -1.74 -10.60
N THR A 69 -0.18 -2.24 -11.25
CA THR A 69 -1.55 -1.79 -11.02
C THR A 69 -2.31 -2.84 -10.22
N LEU A 70 -2.80 -2.45 -9.05
CA LEU A 70 -3.75 -3.23 -8.29
C LEU A 70 -5.17 -2.82 -8.69
N HIS A 71 -5.94 -3.77 -9.21
CA HIS A 71 -7.36 -3.56 -9.52
C HIS A 71 -8.21 -3.85 -8.27
N VAL A 72 -8.79 -2.81 -7.67
CA VAL A 72 -9.48 -2.89 -6.38
C VAL A 72 -10.97 -2.65 -6.55
N GLN A 73 -11.81 -3.57 -6.06
CA GLN A 73 -13.23 -3.29 -5.84
C GLN A 73 -13.43 -2.94 -4.35
N PRO A 74 -13.48 -1.65 -3.96
CA PRO A 74 -13.46 -1.25 -2.55
C PRO A 74 -14.64 -1.83 -1.75
N HIS A 75 -15.79 -2.05 -2.39
CA HIS A 75 -17.00 -2.61 -1.78
C HIS A 75 -16.90 -4.09 -1.38
N LEU A 76 -15.89 -4.83 -1.87
CA LEU A 76 -15.69 -6.24 -1.49
C LEU A 76 -14.84 -6.41 -0.22
N TRP A 77 -14.28 -5.32 0.31
CA TRP A 77 -13.45 -5.33 1.50
C TRP A 77 -14.27 -4.94 2.73
N ALA A 78 -13.96 -5.53 3.90
CA ALA A 78 -14.58 -5.14 5.16
C ALA A 78 -14.25 -3.70 5.50
N THR A 79 -12.98 -3.34 5.30
CA THR A 79 -12.46 -1.99 5.44
C THR A 79 -11.23 -1.85 4.55
N TRP A 80 -10.98 -0.62 4.16
CA TRP A 80 -9.78 -0.21 3.46
C TRP A 80 -9.42 1.21 3.88
N CYS A 81 -8.14 1.55 3.82
CA CYS A 81 -7.70 2.93 4.01
C CYS A 81 -6.40 3.20 3.27
N VAL A 82 -6.20 4.46 2.91
CA VAL A 82 -4.89 4.97 2.48
C VAL A 82 -4.27 5.66 3.69
N HIS A 83 -3.07 5.28 4.08
CA HIS A 83 -2.41 5.88 5.25
C HIS A 83 -0.89 5.96 5.11
N GLU A 84 -0.31 6.92 5.82
CA GLU A 84 1.14 7.07 5.91
C GLU A 84 1.70 6.07 6.93
N ARG A 85 2.87 5.51 6.62
CA ARG A 85 3.63 4.61 7.47
C ARG A 85 5.10 4.98 7.44
N THR A 86 5.78 4.84 8.56
CA THR A 86 7.23 4.84 8.62
C THR A 86 7.72 3.40 8.60
N ILE A 87 8.52 3.03 7.60
CA ILE A 87 9.06 1.68 7.46
C ILE A 87 10.60 1.70 7.28
N PRO A 88 11.32 0.64 7.70
CA PRO A 88 12.72 0.46 7.36
C PRO A 88 12.94 0.46 5.85
N ALA A 89 13.95 1.18 5.36
CA ALA A 89 14.29 1.16 3.92
C ALA A 89 14.64 -0.24 3.40
N THR A 90 15.09 -1.15 4.27
CA THR A 90 15.30 -2.55 3.91
C THR A 90 14.00 -3.25 3.53
N GLU A 91 12.87 -2.95 4.18
CA GLU A 91 11.57 -3.52 3.79
C GLU A 91 11.11 -3.09 2.39
N LEU A 92 11.66 -1.99 1.85
CA LEU A 92 11.38 -1.51 0.50
C LEU A 92 12.33 -2.07 -0.56
N TYR A 93 13.61 -2.22 -0.21
CA TYR A 93 14.68 -2.45 -1.18
C TYR A 93 15.42 -3.78 -1.01
N SER A 94 15.29 -4.49 0.11
CA SER A 94 15.92 -5.81 0.28
C SER A 94 14.93 -6.93 -0.01
N GLY A 95 15.11 -7.58 -1.18
CA GLY A 95 14.52 -8.87 -1.51
C GLY A 95 14.57 -9.79 -0.31
N SER A 96 13.51 -10.57 -0.05
CA SER A 96 13.59 -11.65 0.94
C SER A 96 14.88 -12.45 0.66
N PRO A 97 15.75 -12.66 1.66
CA PRO A 97 16.90 -13.52 1.46
C PRO A 97 16.36 -14.89 1.08
N SER A 98 16.82 -15.39 -0.07
CA SER A 98 16.52 -16.72 -0.58
C SER A 98 17.15 -17.79 0.30
#